data_AF-A0A9J6FUQ3-F1
#
_entry.id   AF-A0A9J6FUQ3-F1
#
_cell.length_a   1.000
_cell.length_b   1.000
_cell.length_c   1.000
_cell.angle_alpha   90.00
_cell.angle_beta   90.00
_cell.angle_gamma   90.00
#
_symmetry.space_group_name_H-M   'P 1'
#
loop_
_entity.id
_entity.type
_entity.pdbx_description
1 polymer ?
#
loop_
_entity_poly.entity_id
_entity_poly.type
_entity_poly.pdbx_seq_one_letter_code
_entity_poly.pdbx_strand_id
1 'polypeptide(L)' 'MLRPTKTAPLFSGASLQSRQKRGYLTTEQALADFARLIEHIKATAPGAEKSTVVTFGGGYGGMLAAWMRLRYPHLVKG' A
#
# COMPACT_ATOMS: atom_id res chain seq x y z
N MET A 1 -41.61 1.17 -8.40
CA MET A 1 -40.73 -0.01 -8.48
C MET A 1 -39.29 0.48 -8.73
N LEU A 2 -38.50 0.64 -7.67
CA LEU A 2 -37.08 1.02 -7.75
C LEU A 2 -36.30 -0.09 -7.04
N ARG A 3 -35.38 -0.77 -7.74
CA ARG A 3 -34.51 -1.78 -7.13
C ARG A 3 -33.37 -1.06 -6.39
N PRO A 4 -33.21 -1.21 -5.07
CA PRO A 4 -32.08 -0.63 -4.38
C PRO A 4 -30.80 -1.37 -4.78
N THR A 5 -29.84 -0.65 -5.35
CA THR A 5 -28.49 -1.15 -5.59
C THR A 5 -27.76 -1.21 -4.25
N LYS A 6 -27.61 -2.42 -3.72
CA LYS A 6 -26.82 -2.70 -2.52
C LYS A 6 -25.35 -2.39 -2.88
N THR A 7 -24.82 -1.26 -2.42
CA THR A 7 -23.38 -1.00 -2.46
C THR A 7 -22.72 -2.02 -1.55
N ALA A 8 -22.13 -3.07 -2.13
CA ALA A 8 -21.30 -3.98 -1.36
C ALA A 8 -20.11 -3.18 -0.78
N PRO A 9 -19.86 -3.23 0.53
CA PRO A 9 -18.68 -2.56 1.08
C PRO A 9 -17.43 -3.12 0.39
N LEU A 10 -16.53 -2.23 -0.01
CA LEU A 10 -15.31 -2.53 -0.78
C LEU A 10 -14.47 -3.65 -0.14
N PHE A 11 -14.60 -3.81 1.18
CA PHE A 11 -14.17 -5.00 1.91
C PHE A 11 -15.36 -5.53 2.73
N SER A 12 -15.92 -6.66 2.31
CA SER A 12 -16.89 -7.37 3.15
C SER A 12 -16.16 -8.02 4.32
N GLY A 13 -16.72 -7.99 5.53
CA GLY A 13 -16.11 -8.63 6.71
C GLY A 13 -15.81 -10.12 6.51
N ALA A 14 -16.44 -10.77 5.51
CA ALA A 14 -16.19 -12.13 5.07
C ALA A 14 -14.75 -12.37 4.55
N SER A 15 -14.09 -11.37 3.95
CA SER A 15 -12.70 -11.53 3.50
C SER A 15 -11.72 -11.68 4.67
N LEU A 16 -12.02 -11.02 5.80
CA LEU A 16 -11.25 -11.09 7.04
C LEU A 16 -11.56 -12.34 7.89
N GLN A 17 -12.69 -13.01 7.67
CA GLN A 17 -13.06 -14.21 8.44
C GLN A 17 -12.19 -15.42 8.13
N SER A 18 -11.66 -15.52 6.91
CA SER A 18 -10.82 -16.66 6.54
C SER A 18 -9.42 -16.54 7.15
N ARG A 19 -9.05 -17.52 7.99
CA ARG A 19 -7.75 -17.57 8.69
C ARG A 19 -6.56 -17.58 7.72
N GLN A 20 -6.72 -18.23 6.57
CA GLN A 20 -5.71 -18.25 5.50
C GLN A 20 -5.46 -16.87 4.85
N LYS A 21 -6.49 -16.03 4.67
CA LYS A 21 -6.32 -14.71 4.03
C LYS A 21 -5.76 -13.65 4.97
N ARG A 22 -5.96 -13.79 6.28
CA ARG A 22 -5.38 -12.88 7.28
C ARG A 22 -3.85 -12.92 7.37
N GLY A 23 -3.22 -14.02 6.94
CA GLY A 23 -1.75 -14.12 6.93
C GLY A 23 -1.06 -13.07 6.05
N TYR A 24 -1.77 -12.51 5.07
CA TYR A 24 -1.24 -11.46 4.19
C TYR A 24 -1.45 -10.04 4.72
N LEU A 25 -2.28 -9.87 5.77
CA LEU A 25 -2.56 -8.57 6.36
C LEU A 25 -1.50 -8.22 7.41
N THR A 26 -0.28 -7.94 6.95
CA THR A 26 0.87 -7.58 7.80
C THR A 26 1.53 -6.30 7.32
N THR A 27 2.22 -5.62 8.23
CA THR A 27 3.00 -4.42 7.95
C THR A 27 4.07 -4.69 6.91
N GLU A 28 4.78 -5.80 7.04
CA GLU A 28 5.88 -6.20 6.17
C GLU A 28 5.40 -6.37 4.72
N GLN A 29 4.24 -6.99 4.52
CA GLN A 29 3.64 -7.13 3.20
C GLN A 29 3.22 -5.77 2.64
N ALA A 30 2.59 -4.92 3.46
CA ALA A 30 2.22 -3.57 3.02
C ALA A 30 3.43 -2.73 2.59
N LEU A 31 4.54 -2.80 3.32
CA LEU A 31 5.79 -2.12 2.95
C LEU A 31 6.39 -2.70 1.65
N ALA A 32 6.36 -4.03 1.48
CA ALA A 32 6.82 -4.68 0.26
C ALA A 32 5.96 -4.31 -0.97
N ASP A 33 4.65 -4.17 -0.79
CA ASP A 33 3.74 -3.74 -1.84
C ASP A 33 4.01 -2.28 -2.25
N PHE A 34 4.28 -1.39 -1.29
CA PHE A 34 4.70 -0.02 -1.60
C PHE A 34 6.05 0.02 -2.34
N ALA A 35 7.02 -0.81 -1.94
CA ALA A 35 8.30 -0.91 -2.63
C ALA A 35 8.11 -1.33 -4.10
N ARG A 36 7.33 -2.39 -4.36
CA ARG A 36 7.04 -2.82 -5.73
C ARG A 36 6.29 -1.77 -6.53
N LEU A 37 5.35 -1.06 -5.92
CA LEU A 37 4.62 0.02 -6.57
C LEU A 37 5.55 1.17 -6.99
N ILE A 38 6.47 1.57 -6.11
CA ILE A 38 7.47 2.60 -6.42
C ILE A 38 8.32 2.18 -7.62
N GLU A 39 8.86 0.96 -7.60
CA GLU A 39 9.68 0.44 -8.70
C GLU A 39 8.89 0.39 -10.01
N HIS A 40 7.64 -0.07 -9.95
CA HIS A 40 6.76 -0.12 -11.12
C HIS A 40 6.50 1.27 -11.70
N ILE A 41 6.22 2.27 -10.86
CA ILE A 41 6.03 3.66 -11.31
C ILE A 41 7.32 4.20 -11.94
N LYS A 42 8.47 3.98 -11.30
CA LYS A 42 9.76 4.42 -11.85
C LYS A 42 10.09 3.78 -13.20
N ALA A 43 9.65 2.54 -13.42
CA ALA A 43 9.87 1.82 -14.68
C ALA A 43 8.87 2.21 -15.79
N THR A 44 7.62 2.56 -15.43
CA THR A 44 6.54 2.73 -16.41
C THR A 44 6.16 4.19 -16.67
N ALA A 45 6.40 5.10 -15.71
CA ALA A 45 6.07 6.51 -15.87
C ALA A 45 7.22 7.27 -16.57
N PRO A 46 6.98 7.92 -17.72
CA PRO A 46 8.00 8.71 -18.41
C PRO A 46 8.62 9.77 -17.50
N GLY A 47 9.95 9.80 -17.43
CA GLY A 47 10.71 10.74 -16.60
C GLY A 47 10.85 10.36 -15.11
N ALA A 48 10.28 9.24 -14.66
CA ALA A 48 10.31 8.84 -13.25
C ALA A 48 11.52 7.98 -12.83
N GLU A 49 12.28 7.43 -13.79
CA GLU A 49 13.35 6.45 -13.56
C GLU A 49 14.37 6.89 -12.49
N LYS A 50 14.73 8.18 -12.48
CA LYS A 50 15.72 8.76 -11.55
C LYS A 50 15.08 9.69 -10.51
N SER A 51 13.76 9.72 -10.40
CA SER A 51 13.06 10.57 -9.46
C SER A 51 13.34 10.17 -8.02
N THR A 52 13.46 11.20 -7.16
CA THR A 52 13.54 11.03 -5.70
C THR A 52 12.14 10.77 -5.16
N VAL A 53 12.02 9.79 -4.26
CA VAL A 53 10.74 9.43 -3.65
C VAL A 53 10.72 9.88 -2.19
N VAL A 54 9.61 10.51 -1.79
CA VAL A 54 9.33 10.94 -0.43
C VAL A 54 7.99 10.35 0.00
N THR A 55 7.92 9.78 1.21
CA THR A 55 6.73 9.17 1.78
C THR A 55 6.10 10.09 2.82
N PHE A 56 4.76 10.12 2.84
CA PHE A 56 3.99 10.93 3.78
C PHE A 56 2.86 10.10 4.38
N GLY A 57 2.47 10.42 5.62
CA GLY A 57 1.33 9.78 6.27
C GLY A 57 1.07 10.30 7.69
N GLY A 58 -0.14 10.07 8.19
CA GLY A 58 -0.56 10.38 9.56
C GLY A 58 -1.09 9.14 10.28
N GLY A 59 -1.00 9.11 11.62
CA GLY A 59 -1.36 7.93 12.42
C GLY A 59 -0.54 6.71 12.03
N TYR A 60 -1.20 5.55 11.83
CA TYR A 60 -0.53 4.34 11.35
C TYR A 60 0.13 4.53 9.97
N GLY A 61 -0.43 5.37 9.12
CA GLY A 61 0.20 5.74 7.84
C GLY A 61 1.53 6.49 8.03
N GLY A 62 1.66 7.29 9.08
CA GLY A 62 2.92 7.94 9.43
C GLY A 62 3.98 6.94 9.91
N MET A 63 3.56 5.91 10.65
CA MET A 63 4.45 4.80 11.03
C MET A 63 4.93 4.03 9.79
N LEU A 64 4.03 3.73 8.84
CA LEU A 64 4.40 3.11 7.57
C LEU A 64 5.36 3.98 6.76
N ALA A 65 5.15 5.29 6.68
CA ALA A 65 6.08 6.21 6.02
C ALA A 65 7.48 6.17 6.66
N ALA A 66 7.56 6.28 7.99
CA ALA A 66 8.82 6.17 8.71
C ALA A 66 9.51 4.80 8.49
N TRP A 67 8.74 3.71 8.52
CA TRP A 67 9.27 2.36 8.31
C TRP A 67 9.68 2.09 6.86
N MET A 68 9.03 2.70 5.87
CA MET A 68 9.49 2.66 4.47
C MET A 68 10.91 3.22 4.35
N ARG A 69 11.19 4.36 4.98
CA ARG A 69 12.53 4.94 4.96
C ARG A 69 13.57 4.04 5.63
N LEU A 70 13.21 3.38 6.72
CA LEU A 70 14.12 2.48 7.45
C LEU A 70 14.38 1.15 6.71
N ARG A 71 13.35 0.55 6.11
CA ARG A 71 13.43 -0.77 5.45
C ARG A 71 13.90 -0.70 3.99
N TYR A 72 13.52 0.37 3.29
CA TYR A 72 13.84 0.57 1.87
C TYR A 72 14.56 1.90 1.63
N PRO A 73 15.73 2.13 2.28
CA PRO A 73 16.45 3.40 2.17
C PRO A 73 17.00 3.69 0.76
N HIS A 74 17.04 2.68 -0.11
CA HIS A 74 17.43 2.80 -1.52
C HIS A 74 16.27 3.27 -2.42
N LEU A 75 15.02 3.14 -1.98
CA LEU A 75 13.85 3.62 -2.73
C LEU A 75 13.36 4.98 -2.22
N VAL A 76 13.29 5.17 -0.91
CA VAL A 76 12.68 6.34 -0.26
C VAL A 76 13.74 7.17 0.43
N LYS A 77 13.80 8.48 0.14
CA LYS A 77 14.79 9.40 0.74
C LYS A 77 14.32 10.05 2.03
N GLY A 78 13.01 10.21 2.20
CA GLY A 78 12.37 10.84 3.36
C GLY A 78 10.92 10.46 3.47
#